data_AF-A0A7Y4JQC6-F1
#
_entry.id   AF-A0A7Y4JQC6-F1
#
_cell.length_a   1.000
_cell.length_b   1.000
_cell.length_c   1.000
_cell.angle_alpha   90.00
_cell.angle_beta   90.00
_cell.angle_gamma   90.00
#
_symmetry.space_group_name_H-M   'P 1'
#
loop_
_entity.id
_entity.type
_entity.pdbx_description
1 polymer ?
#
loop_
_entity_poly.entity_id
_entity_poly.type
_entity_poly.pdbx_seq_one_letter_code
_entity_poly.pdbx_strand_id
1 'polypeptide(L)'
;MRSPRVASLGWVWVLLLFLTACRPVLQVSLVEGARQLPAPRFQVEDPEHEDRPRYNTVQVLDRAGEMYWQLRAEPFGDLASVALLTYGEAPQGFAVLDGPRALQPGGRYALYVVGKNRGTLHFDVDAEGHVTQVEP
;
A
#
# COMPACT_ATOMS: atom_id res chain seq x y z
N MET A 1 -51.84 23.70 8.16
CA MET A 1 -50.41 23.80 8.52
C MET A 1 -49.71 22.56 7.96
N ARG A 2 -49.04 22.68 6.80
CA ARG A 2 -48.35 21.57 6.12
C ARG A 2 -47.03 21.28 6.84
N SER A 3 -46.88 20.03 7.29
CA SER A 3 -45.67 19.54 7.96
C SER A 3 -44.44 19.67 7.06
N PRO A 4 -43.37 20.37 7.47
CA PRO A 4 -42.12 20.45 6.71
C PRO A 4 -41.22 19.21 6.93
N ARG A 5 -41.64 18.23 7.73
CA ARG A 5 -40.79 17.13 8.22
C ARG A 5 -40.40 16.10 7.17
N VAL A 6 -41.05 16.06 6.01
CA VAL A 6 -40.75 15.06 4.97
C VAL A 6 -39.56 15.48 4.09
N ALA A 7 -39.29 16.78 3.96
CA ALA A 7 -38.21 17.29 3.11
C ALA A 7 -36.80 17.08 3.71
N SER A 8 -36.68 16.94 5.03
CA SER A 8 -35.37 16.82 5.69
C SER A 8 -34.76 15.42 5.60
N LEU A 9 -35.56 14.36 5.46
CA LEU A 9 -35.03 12.99 5.34
C LEU A 9 -34.35 12.74 3.99
N GLY A 10 -34.92 13.25 2.89
CA GLY A 10 -34.34 13.05 1.54
C GLY A 10 -32.94 13.64 1.40
N TRP A 11 -32.68 14.76 2.06
CA TRP A 11 -31.38 15.43 2.01
C TRP A 11 -30.30 14.71 2.81
N VAL A 12 -30.67 14.08 3.94
CA VAL A 12 -29.77 13.23 4.73
C VAL A 12 -29.36 11.98 3.94
N TRP A 13 -30.27 11.38 3.18
CA TRP A 13 -29.96 10.24 2.30
C TRP A 13 -29.04 10.62 1.14
N VAL A 14 -29.22 11.80 0.54
CA VAL A 14 -28.32 12.31 -0.51
C VAL A 14 -26.92 12.58 0.07
N LEU A 15 -26.82 13.19 1.26
CA LEU A 15 -25.54 13.40 1.94
C LEU A 15 -24.82 12.10 2.30
N LEU A 16 -25.55 11.05 2.71
CA LEU A 16 -24.98 9.73 3.01
C LEU A 16 -24.44 9.01 1.75
N LEU A 17 -25.04 9.22 0.58
CA LEU A 17 -24.53 8.68 -0.70
C LEU A 17 -23.21 9.33 -1.13
N PHE A 18 -22.93 10.57 -0.73
CA PHE A 18 -21.67 11.24 -1.04
C PHE A 18 -20.51 10.83 -0.12
N LEU A 19 -20.78 10.19 1.03
CA LEU A 19 -19.76 9.77 1.99
C LEU A 19 -19.10 8.42 1.65
N THR A 20 -19.61 7.67 0.66
CA THR A 20 -19.01 6.40 0.22
C THR A 20 -17.90 6.56 -0.83
N ALA A 21 -17.65 7.78 -1.31
CA ALA A 21 -16.70 8.06 -2.39
C ALA A 21 -15.22 8.10 -1.96
N CYS A 22 -14.91 7.94 -0.67
CA CYS A 22 -13.53 7.96 -0.17
C CYS A 22 -13.03 6.55 0.15
N ARG A 23 -12.96 5.65 -0.84
CA ARG A 23 -12.18 4.41 -0.68
C ARG A 23 -10.76 4.63 -1.23
N PRO A 24 -9.70 4.48 -0.41
CA PRO A 24 -8.35 4.41 -0.94
C PRO A 24 -8.22 3.14 -1.80
N VAL A 25 -7.71 3.32 -3.02
CA VAL A 25 -7.83 2.34 -4.10
C VAL A 25 -6.73 1.29 -4.09
N LEU A 26 -5.60 1.51 -3.44
CA LEU A 26 -4.57 0.47 -3.31
C LEU A 26 -4.42 0.06 -1.85
N GLN A 27 -4.60 -1.22 -1.59
CA GLN A 27 -4.45 -1.83 -0.28
C GLN A 27 -3.14 -2.61 -0.25
N VAL A 28 -2.39 -2.48 0.84
CA VAL A 28 -1.11 -3.17 1.03
C VAL A 28 -1.16 -3.87 2.38
N SER A 29 -0.86 -5.17 2.42
CA SER A 29 -0.91 -5.98 3.64
C SER A 29 0.24 -6.99 3.73
N LEU A 30 0.51 -7.50 4.92
CA LEU A 30 1.54 -8.51 5.17
C LEU A 30 1.01 -9.93 4.93
N VAL A 31 1.74 -10.72 4.15
CA VAL A 31 1.44 -12.14 3.91
C VAL A 31 1.71 -12.96 5.18
N GLU A 32 0.70 -13.66 5.72
CA GLU A 32 0.74 -14.33 7.04
C GLU A 32 1.87 -15.35 7.26
N GLY A 33 2.44 -15.94 6.21
CA GLY A 33 3.55 -16.90 6.30
C GLY A 33 4.93 -16.35 5.92
N ALA A 34 5.04 -15.06 5.59
CA ALA A 34 6.25 -14.46 5.05
C ALA A 34 6.53 -13.10 5.71
N ARG A 35 6.45 -13.08 7.04
CA ARG A 35 6.67 -11.90 7.88
C ARG A 35 8.03 -11.92 8.57
N GLN A 36 9.05 -12.51 7.95
CA GLN A 36 10.36 -12.69 8.57
C GLN A 36 11.45 -12.03 7.73
N LEU A 37 12.43 -11.42 8.40
CA LEU A 37 13.66 -10.98 7.76
C LEU A 37 14.42 -12.16 7.11
N PRO A 38 15.20 -11.93 6.04
CA PRO A 38 15.49 -10.63 5.44
C PRO A 38 14.46 -10.15 4.40
N ALA A 39 13.50 -11.00 4.01
CA ALA A 39 12.67 -10.79 2.82
C ALA A 39 11.18 -10.95 3.12
N PRO A 40 10.57 -10.06 3.93
CA PRO A 40 9.13 -10.08 4.13
C PRO A 40 8.37 -9.88 2.82
N ARG A 41 7.17 -10.47 2.73
CA ARG A 41 6.30 -10.38 1.55
C ARG A 41 5.03 -9.59 1.84
N PHE A 42 4.61 -8.86 0.82
CA PHE A 42 3.47 -7.95 0.86
C PHE A 42 2.50 -8.30 -0.26
N GLN A 43 1.21 -8.28 0.08
CA GLN A 43 0.12 -8.34 -0.87
C GLN A 43 -0.27 -6.90 -1.26
N VAL A 44 -0.49 -6.66 -2.55
CA VAL A 44 -1.04 -5.41 -3.08
C VAL A 44 -2.34 -5.73 -3.80
N GLU A 45 -3.42 -5.05 -3.42
CA GLU A 45 -4.75 -5.23 -4.00
C GLU A 45 -5.28 -3.88 -4.51
N ASP A 46 -5.89 -3.89 -5.70
CA ASP A 46 -6.65 -2.77 -6.25
C ASP A 46 -8.12 -3.20 -6.35
N PRO A 47 -9.01 -2.77 -5.44
CA PRO A 47 -10.41 -3.17 -5.48
C PRO A 47 -11.16 -2.72 -6.74
N GLU A 48 -10.60 -1.81 -7.55
CA GLU A 48 -11.16 -1.43 -8.85
C GLU A 48 -10.70 -2.38 -9.98
N HIS A 49 -9.66 -3.18 -9.77
CA HIS A 49 -9.02 -4.04 -10.76
C HIS A 49 -8.59 -5.38 -10.14
N GLU A 50 -9.53 -6.33 -10.11
CA GLU A 50 -9.34 -7.66 -9.50
C GLU A 50 -8.26 -8.50 -10.20
N ASP A 51 -8.01 -8.26 -11.49
CA ASP A 51 -7.00 -8.99 -12.25
C ASP A 51 -5.58 -8.61 -11.85
N ARG A 52 -5.35 -7.33 -11.52
CA ARG A 52 -4.01 -6.79 -11.29
C ARG A 52 -4.03 -5.41 -10.64
N PRO A 53 -3.22 -5.16 -9.59
CA PRO A 53 -3.15 -3.85 -8.98
C PRO A 53 -2.47 -2.82 -9.88
N ARG A 54 -2.98 -1.59 -9.97
CA ARG A 54 -2.39 -0.57 -10.84
C ARG A 54 -1.40 0.33 -10.12
N TYR A 55 -0.13 -0.06 -10.14
CA TYR A 55 0.98 0.74 -9.66
C TYR A 55 2.22 0.58 -10.54
N ASN A 56 3.14 1.53 -10.44
CA ASN A 56 4.37 1.53 -11.23
C ASN A 56 5.62 1.84 -10.41
N THR A 57 5.47 2.16 -9.13
CA THR A 57 6.58 2.54 -8.26
C THR A 57 6.41 1.87 -6.89
N VAL A 58 7.50 1.36 -6.34
CA VAL A 58 7.55 0.81 -4.97
C VAL A 58 8.65 1.54 -4.22
N GLN A 59 8.37 1.96 -2.99
CA GLN A 59 9.34 2.63 -2.13
C GLN A 59 9.25 2.06 -0.72
N VAL A 60 10.40 1.84 -0.08
CA VAL A 60 10.48 1.56 1.35
C VAL A 60 11.34 2.63 1.98
N LEU A 61 10.80 3.28 3.01
CA LEU A 61 11.48 4.30 3.77
C LEU A 61 11.54 3.90 5.24
N ASP A 62 12.56 4.36 5.97
CA ASP A 62 12.55 4.28 7.43
C ASP A 62 11.77 5.44 8.07
N ARG A 63 11.71 5.44 9.40
CA ARG A 63 11.05 6.50 10.18
C ARG A 63 11.63 7.90 9.96
N ALA A 64 12.92 8.02 9.61
CA ALA A 64 13.55 9.30 9.33
C ALA A 64 13.25 9.80 7.90
N GLY A 65 12.63 8.97 7.06
CA GLY A 65 12.39 9.26 5.65
C GLY A 65 13.57 8.89 4.76
N GLU A 66 14.52 8.09 5.24
CA GLU A 66 15.62 7.60 4.43
C GLU A 66 15.15 6.48 3.51
N MET A 67 15.58 6.51 2.25
CA MET A 67 15.23 5.47 1.27
C MET A 67 15.97 4.17 1.62
N TYR A 68 15.20 3.10 1.76
CA TYR A 68 15.69 1.73 1.98
C TYR A 68 15.59 0.86 0.74
N TRP A 69 14.64 1.15 -0.16
CA TRP A 69 14.49 0.43 -1.41
C TRP A 69 13.58 1.21 -2.34
N GLN A 70 13.95 1.34 -3.62
CA GLN A 70 13.10 1.96 -4.62
C GLN A 70 13.12 1.19 -5.93
N LEU A 71 11.92 0.86 -6.42
CA LEU A 71 11.69 0.29 -7.73
C LEU A 71 10.81 1.19 -8.57
N ARG A 72 10.98 1.13 -9.90
CA ARG A 72 10.09 1.74 -10.87
C ARG A 72 9.91 0.83 -12.09
N ALA A 73 8.68 0.68 -12.56
CA ALA A 73 8.37 -0.06 -13.78
C ALA A 73 9.06 0.57 -15.00
N GLU A 74 9.58 -0.28 -15.89
CA GLU A 74 10.25 0.11 -17.13
C GLU A 74 9.81 -0.82 -18.28
N PRO A 75 9.15 -0.30 -19.34
CA PRO A 75 8.79 1.11 -19.54
C PRO A 75 7.79 1.61 -18.49
N PHE A 76 7.80 2.92 -18.26
CA PHE A 76 6.93 3.53 -17.26
C PHE A 76 5.45 3.28 -17.58
N GLY A 77 4.76 2.65 -16.63
CA GLY A 77 3.38 2.23 -16.77
C GLY A 77 3.04 1.21 -15.70
N ASP A 78 1.76 0.88 -15.55
CA ASP A 78 1.39 -0.11 -14.54
C ASP A 78 1.58 -1.55 -15.02
N LEU A 79 1.72 -1.85 -16.32
CA LEU A 79 1.68 -3.19 -16.94
C LEU A 79 2.55 -4.29 -16.28
N ALA A 80 3.63 -3.91 -15.60
CA ALA A 80 4.53 -4.83 -14.91
C ALA A 80 4.12 -5.15 -13.45
N SER A 81 3.11 -4.47 -12.91
CA SER A 81 2.71 -4.59 -11.51
C SER A 81 2.32 -6.02 -11.13
N VAL A 82 2.63 -6.38 -9.88
CA VAL A 82 2.36 -7.71 -9.32
C VAL A 82 1.56 -7.58 -8.02
N ALA A 83 0.68 -8.55 -7.75
CA ALA A 83 -0.08 -8.60 -6.50
C ALA A 83 0.76 -9.01 -5.29
N LEU A 84 1.92 -9.64 -5.51
CA LEU A 84 2.82 -10.09 -4.44
C LEU A 84 4.20 -9.50 -4.63
N LEU A 85 4.65 -8.72 -3.64
CA LEU A 85 5.97 -8.13 -3.58
C LEU A 85 6.81 -8.84 -2.51
N THR A 86 8.06 -9.14 -2.84
CA THR A 86 9.06 -9.60 -1.87
C THR A 86 10.08 -8.49 -1.66
N TYR A 87 10.35 -8.11 -0.40
CA TYR A 87 11.32 -7.07 -0.12
C TYR A 87 12.70 -7.42 -0.70
N GLY A 88 13.27 -6.48 -1.46
CA GLY A 88 14.59 -6.62 -2.07
C GLY A 88 14.65 -7.40 -3.38
N GLU A 89 13.52 -7.92 -3.85
CA GLU A 89 13.42 -8.57 -5.17
C GLU A 89 12.69 -7.65 -6.16
N ALA A 90 13.33 -7.32 -7.28
CA ALA A 90 12.67 -6.58 -8.35
C ALA A 90 11.80 -7.52 -9.18
N PRO A 91 10.47 -7.31 -9.26
CA PRO A 91 9.62 -8.07 -10.17
C PRO A 91 10.03 -7.83 -11.62
N GLN A 92 9.67 -8.77 -12.50
CA GLN A 92 9.90 -8.59 -13.93
C GLN A 92 9.26 -7.29 -14.43
N GLY A 93 10.02 -6.51 -15.21
CA GLY A 93 9.57 -5.22 -15.72
C GLY A 93 9.74 -4.05 -14.74
N PHE A 94 10.37 -4.26 -13.58
CA PHE A 94 10.83 -3.18 -12.71
C PHE A 94 12.35 -2.99 -12.78
N ALA A 95 12.78 -1.74 -12.82
CA ALA A 95 14.14 -1.30 -12.58
C ALA A 95 14.34 -0.93 -11.11
N VAL A 96 15.49 -1.27 -10.56
CA VAL A 96 15.93 -0.84 -9.23
C VAL A 96 16.53 0.57 -9.35
N LEU A 97 15.91 1.56 -8.74
CA LEU A 97 16.44 2.93 -8.66
C LEU A 97 17.36 3.09 -7.46
N ASP A 98 16.95 2.51 -6.32
CA ASP A 98 17.76 2.40 -5.10
C ASP A 98 17.71 0.96 -4.60
N GLY A 99 18.89 0.36 -4.42
CA GLY A 99 19.02 -1.04 -3.99
C GLY A 99 18.48 -1.25 -2.56
N PRO A 100 18.03 -2.48 -2.23
CA PRO A 100 17.53 -2.77 -0.91
C PRO A 100 18.63 -2.69 0.14
N ARG A 101 18.36 -1.95 1.21
CA ARG A 101 19.18 -1.93 2.43
C ARG A 101 18.68 -3.00 3.39
N ALA A 102 19.57 -3.57 4.20
CA ALA A 102 19.12 -4.54 5.20
C ALA A 102 18.16 -3.87 6.20
N LEU A 103 16.93 -4.40 6.31
CA LEU A 103 16.03 -4.07 7.40
C LEU A 103 16.66 -4.54 8.73
N GLN A 104 16.49 -3.76 9.79
CA GLN A 104 17.12 -4.00 11.08
C GLN A 104 16.09 -4.44 12.12
N PRO A 105 16.42 -5.39 13.01
CA PRO A 105 15.64 -5.63 14.23
C PRO A 105 15.43 -4.34 15.02
N GLY A 106 14.21 -4.11 15.52
CA GLY A 106 13.79 -2.86 16.16
C GLY A 106 13.52 -1.70 15.19
N GLY A 107 13.65 -1.92 13.89
CA GLY A 107 13.40 -0.91 12.86
C GLY A 107 11.92 -0.69 12.58
N ARG A 108 11.57 0.55 12.20
CA ARG A 108 10.23 0.94 11.74
C ARG A 108 10.31 1.52 10.34
N TYR A 109 9.44 1.03 9.47
CA TYR A 109 9.47 1.29 8.05
C TYR A 109 8.08 1.55 7.48
N ALA A 110 8.05 2.20 6.32
CA ALA A 110 6.85 2.40 5.52
C ALA A 110 7.08 1.92 4.10
N LEU A 111 6.24 0.99 3.64
CA LEU A 111 6.15 0.57 2.25
C LEU A 111 5.09 1.41 1.55
N TYR A 112 5.47 2.05 0.45
CA TYR A 112 4.57 2.77 -0.45
C TYR A 112 4.54 2.07 -1.80
N VAL A 113 3.33 1.92 -2.32
CA VAL A 113 3.06 1.42 -3.67
C VAL A 113 2.29 2.51 -4.41
N VAL A 114 2.86 3.03 -5.48
CA VAL A 114 2.41 4.26 -6.14
C VAL A 114 2.08 4.02 -7.60
N GLY A 115 0.88 4.44 -8.01
CA GLY A 115 0.38 4.48 -9.38
C GLY A 115 -0.54 5.67 -9.56
N LYS A 116 -1.69 5.47 -10.22
CA LYS A 116 -2.79 6.47 -10.22
C LYS A 116 -3.27 6.75 -8.80
N ASN A 117 -3.23 5.72 -7.95
CA ASN A 117 -3.54 5.78 -6.53
C ASN A 117 -2.30 5.40 -5.72
N ARG A 118 -2.37 5.56 -4.40
CA ARG A 118 -1.29 5.20 -3.48
C ARG A 118 -1.78 4.25 -2.40
N GLY A 119 -1.06 3.14 -2.22
CA GLY A 119 -1.17 2.25 -1.08
C GLY A 119 0.00 2.44 -0.13
N THR A 120 -0.25 2.30 1.17
CA THR A 120 0.77 2.43 2.22
C THR A 120 0.59 1.34 3.27
N LEU A 121 1.69 0.79 3.74
CA LEU A 121 1.76 -0.10 4.91
C LEU A 121 2.91 0.36 5.80
N HIS A 122 2.64 0.62 7.08
CA HIS A 122 3.68 0.82 8.09
C HIS A 122 3.93 -0.50 8.81
N PHE A 123 5.18 -0.81 9.08
CA PHE A 123 5.55 -2.03 9.77
C PHE A 123 6.76 -1.84 10.69
N ASP A 124 6.73 -2.55 11.81
CA ASP A 124 7.83 -2.67 12.75
C ASP A 124 8.48 -4.06 12.60
N VAL A 125 9.79 -4.12 12.85
CA VAL A 125 10.56 -5.36 12.93
C VAL A 125 10.91 -5.59 14.39
N ASP A 126 10.53 -6.72 14.98
CA ASP A 126 10.88 -7.06 16.37
C ASP A 126 12.37 -7.46 16.52
N ALA A 127 12.78 -7.82 17.74
CA ALA A 127 14.17 -8.20 18.03
C ALA A 127 14.57 -9.53 17.36
N GLU A 128 13.59 -10.39 17.10
CA GLU A 128 13.74 -11.70 16.45
C GLU A 128 13.65 -11.60 14.92
N GLY A 129 13.34 -10.42 14.37
CA GLY A 129 13.23 -10.18 12.94
C GLY A 129 11.84 -10.45 12.35
N HIS A 130 10.79 -10.61 13.17
CA HIS A 130 9.43 -10.69 12.67
C HIS A 130 8.89 -9.30 12.34
N VAL A 131 8.10 -9.25 11.29
CA VAL A 131 7.50 -8.04 10.74
C VAL A 131 6.04 -7.98 11.14
N THR A 132 5.64 -6.87 11.74
CA THR A 132 4.26 -6.63 12.16
C THR A 132 3.74 -5.33 11.58
N GLN A 133 2.52 -5.35 11.10
CA GLN A 133 1.84 -4.14 10.64
C GLN A 133 1.51 -3.27 11.84
N VAL A 134 1.73 -1.97 11.70
CA VAL A 134 1.44 -0.96 12.73
C VAL A 134 0.67 0.21 12.12
N GLU A 135 0.02 0.99 12.98
CA GLU A 135 -0.57 2.28 12.58
C GLU A 135 0.54 3.30 12.28
N PRO A 136 0.28 4.33 11.44
CA PRO A 136 1.26 5.35 11.05
C PRO A 136 2.01 6.01 12.22
#